data_AF-A0A2N6PGF6-F1
#
_entry.id   AF-A0A2N6PGF6-F1
#
_cell.length_a   1.000
_cell.length_b   1.000
_cell.length_c   1.000
_cell.angle_alpha   90.00
_cell.angle_beta   90.00
_cell.angle_gamma   90.00
#
_symmetry.space_group_name_H-M   'P 1'
#
loop_
_entity.id
_entity.type
_entity.pdbx_description
1 polymer ?
#
loop_
_entity_poly.entity_id
_entity_poly.type
_entity_poly.pdbx_seq_one_letter_code
_entity_poly.pdbx_strand_id
1 'polypeptide(L)'
;MDVFPDFDGLGGIGDLREVIGALLTFVLVIAVLMLIVCALIWALATANGHHATATKARIGAWTALGAAVLAGGGVAWLNWLIDLGQQL
;
A
#
# COMPACT_ATOMS: atom_id res chain seq x y z
N MET A 1 -29.26 2.05 17.36
CA MET A 1 -29.91 1.54 16.14
C MET A 1 -28.78 1.05 15.27
N ASP A 2 -28.54 -0.26 15.20
CA ASP A 2 -27.44 -0.84 14.42
C ASP A 2 -27.69 -0.59 12.93
N VAL A 3 -27.05 0.43 12.37
CA VAL A 3 -27.01 0.65 10.92
C VAL A 3 -25.85 -0.20 10.40
N PHE A 4 -26.14 -1.48 10.14
CA PHE A 4 -25.20 -2.36 9.47
C PHE A 4 -25.50 -2.34 7.96
N PRO A 5 -24.49 -2.20 7.08
CA PRO A 5 -24.71 -2.34 5.64
C PRO A 5 -25.24 -3.75 5.35
N ASP A 6 -26.33 -3.85 4.59
CA ASP A 6 -26.87 -5.13 4.16
C ASP A 6 -25.99 -5.69 3.04
N PHE A 7 -25.11 -6.60 3.43
CA PHE A 7 -24.19 -7.31 2.56
C PHE A 7 -24.83 -8.56 1.92
N ASP A 8 -26.03 -8.97 2.34
CA ASP A 8 -26.72 -10.16 1.81
C ASP A 8 -27.18 -9.95 0.36
N GLY A 9 -27.40 -8.70 -0.05
CA GLY A 9 -27.72 -8.32 -1.43
C GLY A 9 -26.53 -8.28 -2.40
N LEU A 10 -25.29 -8.36 -1.90
CA LEU A 10 -24.08 -8.30 -2.71
C LEU A 10 -23.50 -9.72 -2.87
N GLY A 11 -24.06 -10.47 -3.81
CA GLY A 11 -23.57 -11.81 -4.15
C GLY A 11 -22.05 -11.81 -4.43
N GLY A 12 -21.32 -12.70 -3.78
CA GLY A 12 -19.87 -12.90 -4.03
C GLY A 12 -18.91 -12.01 -3.24
N ILE A 13 -19.35 -11.32 -2.16
CA ILE A 13 -18.42 -10.54 -1.30
C ILE A 13 -17.25 -11.38 -0.77
N GLY A 14 -17.48 -12.65 -0.44
CA GLY A 14 -16.42 -13.55 0.03
C GLY A 14 -15.27 -13.64 -0.97
N ASP A 15 -15.59 -13.99 -2.22
CA ASP A 15 -14.63 -14.08 -3.32
C ASP A 15 -13.98 -12.72 -3.62
N LEU A 16 -14.77 -11.64 -3.60
CA LEU A 16 -14.23 -10.30 -3.84
C LEU A 16 -13.22 -9.89 -2.77
N ARG A 17 -13.51 -10.19 -1.50
CA ARG A 17 -12.60 -9.91 -0.39
C ARG A 17 -11.31 -10.72 -0.49
N GLU A 18 -11.40 -11.98 -0.90
CA GLU A 18 -10.24 -12.84 -1.11
C GLU A 18 -9.36 -12.31 -2.25
N VAL A 19 -9.94 -11.94 -3.39
CA VAL A 19 -9.24 -11.35 -4.53
C VAL A 19 -8.59 -10.02 -4.15
N ILE A 20 -9.30 -9.12 -3.47
CA ILE A 20 -8.75 -7.83 -3.02
C ILE A 20 -7.60 -8.06 -2.04
N GLY A 21 -7.72 -8.99 -1.09
CA GLY A 21 -6.66 -9.35 -0.17
C GLY A 21 -5.40 -9.84 -0.88
N ALA A 22 -5.56 -10.70 -1.89
CA ALA A 22 -4.45 -11.18 -2.71
C ALA A 22 -3.78 -10.05 -3.50
N LEU A 23 -4.57 -9.17 -4.13
CA LEU A 23 -4.06 -8.01 -4.88
C LEU A 23 -3.29 -7.03 -3.98
N LEU A 24 -3.79 -6.75 -2.76
CA LEU A 24 -3.08 -5.90 -1.80
C LEU A 24 -1.74 -6.49 -1.38
N THR A 25 -1.68 -7.81 -1.17
CA THR A 25 -0.43 -8.51 -0.87
C THR A 25 0.57 -8.38 -2.01
N PHE A 26 0.11 -8.54 -3.25
CA PHE A 26 0.94 -8.37 -4.44
C PHE A 26 1.48 -6.94 -4.57
N VAL A 27 0.64 -5.94 -4.36
CA VAL A 27 1.04 -4.52 -4.35
C VAL A 27 2.10 -4.26 -3.28
N LEU A 28 1.91 -4.79 -2.06
CA LEU A 28 2.87 -4.63 -0.98
C LEU A 28 4.23 -5.25 -1.33
N VAL A 29 4.23 -6.46 -1.88
CA VAL A 29 5.46 -7.15 -2.31
C VAL A 29 6.20 -6.34 -3.37
N ILE A 30 5.50 -5.86 -4.41
CA ILE A 30 6.12 -5.04 -5.45
C ILE A 30 6.67 -3.73 -4.89
N ALA A 31 5.92 -3.06 -4.01
CA ALA A 31 6.36 -1.82 -3.39
C ALA A 31 7.67 -2.01 -2.61
N VAL A 32 7.78 -3.10 -1.84
CA VAL A 32 9.01 -3.44 -1.10
C VAL A 32 10.16 -3.79 -2.04
N LEU A 33 9.92 -4.57 -3.11
CA LEU A 33 10.95 -4.87 -4.10
C LEU A 33 11.46 -3.60 -4.78
N MET A 34 10.57 -2.68 -5.15
CA MET A 34 10.95 -1.39 -5.74
C MET A 34 11.72 -0.50 -4.77
N LEU A 35 11.36 -0.50 -3.47
CA LEU A 35 12.14 0.19 -2.44
C LEU A 35 13.59 -0.31 -2.40
N ILE A 36 13.79 -1.63 -2.45
CA ILE A 36 15.12 -2.23 -2.45
C ILE A 36 15.89 -1.81 -3.71
N VAL A 37 15.27 -1.89 -4.88
CA VAL A 37 15.90 -1.46 -6.15
C VAL A 37 16.30 0.02 -6.10
N CYS A 38 15.40 0.90 -5.65
CA CYS A 38 15.70 2.32 -5.51
C CYS A 38 16.82 2.59 -4.50
N ALA A 39 16.86 1.88 -3.37
CA ALA A 39 17.91 2.01 -2.37
C ALA A 39 19.29 1.61 -2.92
N LEU A 40 19.36 0.50 -3.66
CA LEU A 40 20.59 0.04 -4.31
C LEU A 40 21.09 1.04 -5.36
N ILE A 41 20.21 1.49 -6.26
CA ILE A 41 20.57 2.48 -7.29
C ILE A 41 21.00 3.79 -6.65
N TRP A 42 20.32 4.23 -5.60
CA TRP A 42 20.67 5.45 -4.89
C TRP A 42 22.07 5.35 -4.28
N ALA A 43 22.39 4.25 -3.57
CA ALA A 43 23.69 4.03 -2.96
C ALA A 43 24.83 3.93 -3.99
N LEU A 44 24.62 3.23 -5.10
CA LEU A 44 25.61 3.12 -6.17
C LEU A 44 25.83 4.46 -6.89
N ALA A 45 24.76 5.19 -7.18
CA ALA A 45 24.84 6.47 -7.87
C ALA A 45 25.50 7.55 -7.02
N THR A 46 25.25 7.59 -5.70
CA THR A 46 25.92 8.52 -4.78
C THR A 46 27.40 8.21 -4.64
N ALA A 47 27.78 6.93 -4.56
CA ALA A 47 29.18 6.51 -4.48
C ALA A 47 29.99 6.86 -5.76
N ASN A 48 29.34 6.80 -6.94
CA ASN A 48 29.98 7.06 -8.23
C ASN A 48 29.81 8.52 -8.72
N GLY A 49 29.33 9.45 -7.88
CA GLY A 49 29.16 10.87 -8.24
C GLY A 49 28.07 11.16 -9.29
N HIS A 50 27.19 10.20 -9.58
CA HIS A 50 26.10 10.36 -10.54
C HIS A 50 24.84 10.97 -9.89
N HIS A 51 24.83 12.29 -9.76
CA HIS A 51 23.77 13.02 -9.03
C HIS A 51 22.37 12.92 -9.66
N ALA A 52 22.28 12.83 -10.99
CA ALA A 52 21.00 12.76 -11.71
C ALA A 52 20.26 11.44 -11.43
N THR A 53 20.97 10.32 -11.49
CA THR A 53 20.40 8.99 -11.17
C THR A 53 20.14 8.83 -9.67
N ALA A 54 21.01 9.36 -8.80
CA ALA A 54 20.77 9.37 -7.36
C ALA A 54 19.47 10.10 -6.98
N THR A 55 19.19 11.23 -7.62
CA THR A 55 17.96 12.01 -7.38
C THR A 55 16.71 11.24 -7.82
N LYS A 56 16.75 10.62 -9.00
CA LYS A 56 15.64 9.78 -9.52
C LYS A 56 15.37 8.59 -8.60
N ALA A 57 16.42 7.91 -8.14
CA ALA A 57 16.31 6.78 -7.23
C ALA A 57 15.68 7.19 -5.88
N ARG A 58 16.05 8.36 -5.35
CA ARG A 58 15.43 8.90 -4.13
C ARG A 58 13.94 9.18 -4.30
N ILE A 59 13.53 9.79 -5.42
CA ILE A 59 12.11 10.04 -5.70
C ILE A 59 11.35 8.72 -5.83
N GLY A 60 11.91 7.74 -6.54
CA GLY A 60 11.33 6.40 -6.66
C GLY A 60 11.19 5.68 -5.31
N ALA A 61 12.14 5.86 -4.39
CA ALA A 61 12.03 5.32 -3.04
C ALA A 61 10.86 5.95 -2.28
N TRP A 62 10.66 7.26 -2.37
CA TRP A 62 9.54 7.94 -1.72
C TRP A 62 8.18 7.52 -2.29
N THR A 63 8.07 7.33 -3.60
CA THR A 63 6.82 6.87 -4.21
C THR A 63 6.50 5.42 -3.82
N ALA A 64 7.50 4.54 -3.80
CA ALA A 64 7.33 3.16 -3.37
C ALA A 64 6.97 3.07 -1.86
N LEU A 65 7.56 3.92 -1.02
CA LEU A 65 7.19 4.03 0.39
C LEU A 65 5.74 4.48 0.55
N GLY A 66 5.32 5.51 -0.19
CA GLY A 66 3.94 5.98 -0.19
C GLY A 66 2.94 4.89 -0.60
N ALA A 67 3.27 4.12 -1.64
CA ALA A 67 2.45 2.99 -2.06
C ALA A 67 2.33 1.90 -0.99
N ALA A 68 3.44 1.55 -0.31
CA ALA A 68 3.42 0.56 0.77
C ALA A 68 2.56 1.03 1.96
N VAL A 69 2.70 2.29 2.36
CA VAL A 69 1.90 2.90 3.44
C VAL A 69 0.41 2.95 3.08
N LEU A 70 0.08 3.28 1.83
CA LEU A 70 -1.32 3.29 1.38
C LEU A 70 -1.91 1.87 1.34
N ALA A 71 -1.18 0.89 0.81
CA ALA A 71 -1.65 -0.49 0.73
C ALA A 71 -1.85 -1.14 2.12
N GLY A 72 -0.93 -0.92 3.07
CA GLY A 72 -1.05 -1.47 4.42
C GLY A 72 -1.89 -0.60 5.36
N GLY A 73 -1.59 0.69 5.43
CA GLY A 73 -2.23 1.65 6.33
C GLY A 73 -3.65 2.02 5.94
N GLY A 74 -3.99 1.97 4.64
CA GLY A 74 -5.36 2.22 4.17
C GLY A 74 -6.37 1.22 4.74
N VAL A 75 -6.01 -0.06 4.80
CA VAL A 75 -6.88 -1.09 5.39
C VAL A 75 -7.08 -0.86 6.89
N ALA A 76 -6.00 -0.57 7.61
CA ALA A 76 -6.08 -0.27 9.05
C ALA A 76 -6.93 0.97 9.34
N TRP A 77 -6.80 2.02 8.52
CA TRP A 77 -7.59 3.24 8.64
C TRP A 77 -9.08 2.98 8.38
N LEU A 78 -9.42 2.27 7.30
CA LEU A 78 -10.82 1.92 7.00
C LEU A 78 -11.46 1.12 8.13
N ASN A 79 -10.74 0.14 8.69
CA ASN A 79 -11.23 -0.63 9.83
C ASN A 79 -11.47 0.25 11.07
N TRP A 80 -10.59 1.20 11.35
CA TRP A 80 -10.77 2.15 12.44
C TRP A 80 -11.96 3.09 12.24
N LEU A 81 -12.20 3.57 11.01
CA LEU A 81 -13.36 4.41 10.70
C LEU A 81 -14.69 3.66 10.89
N ILE A 82 -14.72 2.38 10.53
CA ILE A 82 -15.89 1.52 10.73
C ILE A 82 -16.14 1.34 12.24
N ASP A 83 -15.12 1.02 13.02
CA ASP A 83 -15.23 0.85 14.48
C ASP A 83 -15.73 2.12 15.17
N LEU A 84 -15.22 3.30 14.79
CA LEU A 84 -15.73 4.58 15.28
C LEU A 84 -17.20 4.82 14.93
N GLY A 85 -17.62 4.46 13.71
CA GLY A 85 -19.01 4.61 13.28
C GLY A 85 -19.98 3.69 14.03
N GLN A 86 -19.50 2.55 14.55
CA GLN A 86 -20.30 1.65 15.38
C GLN A 86 -20.43 2.14 16.84
N GLN A 87 -19.52 2.99 17.30
CA GLN A 87 -19.53 3.54 18.67
C GLN A 87 -20.40 4.79 18.82
N LEU A 88 -20.77 5.44 17.71
CA LEU A 88 -21.61 6.65 17.65
C LEU A 88 -23.07 6.31 17.36
#